data_AF-A0A2E7DC97-F1
#
_entry.id   AF-A0A2E7DC97-F1
#
_cell.length_a   1.000
_cell.length_b   1.000
_cell.length_c   1.000
_cell.angle_alpha   90.00
_cell.angle_beta   90.00
_cell.angle_gamma   90.00
#
_symmetry.space_group_name_H-M   'P 1'
#
loop_
_entity.id
_entity.type
_entity.pdbx_description
1 polymer ?
#
loop_
_entity_poly.entity_id
_entity_poly.type
_entity_poly.pdbx_seq_one_letter_code
_entity_poly.pdbx_strand_id
1 'polypeptide(L)'
;MATCLWRGNDSSNPGDYSVAGNWSGAVPVADDTVIIPAGSGNITAGLNQASIELEEFTVQEGYTGRIGIRPTSGAAPTYLQLGIKTNSPCELTLSNYAYIDVDNSDIDVTVFRAAQGTSGDYGLCLLGSAIQTLSVHQGSVGLGYQRGNLADCDDIQLRAGALLYRGAGAGNSAATIMGGTLIDAGGISQCDIYSGVFKAVETCPLTTLNCYGGRSILNNVAGSGVTTVNLKGANATLDLSQSGIPRTIVTLNYDEGRLIKTPATTITNFNISSLAFDMSCATLR
;
A
#
# COMPACT_ATOMS: atom_id res chain seq x y z
N MET A 1 10.09 -14.11 -25.71
CA MET A 1 10.17 -12.67 -25.45
C MET A 1 9.76 -11.87 -26.68
N ALA A 2 8.46 -11.81 -26.87
CA ALA A 2 7.81 -10.80 -27.68
C ALA A 2 7.28 -9.69 -26.76
N THR A 3 6.96 -8.54 -27.35
CA THR A 3 6.18 -7.50 -26.67
C THR A 3 4.72 -7.61 -27.10
N CYS A 4 3.85 -7.85 -26.12
CA CYS A 4 2.42 -8.05 -26.31
C CYS A 4 1.67 -6.79 -25.87
N LEU A 5 1.11 -6.06 -26.82
CA LEU A 5 0.33 -4.85 -26.54
C LEU A 5 -1.15 -5.20 -26.43
N TRP A 6 -1.77 -4.81 -25.32
CA TRP A 6 -3.20 -4.95 -25.14
C TRP A 6 -3.98 -3.97 -26.01
N ARG A 7 -5.04 -4.46 -26.65
CA ARG A 7 -6.02 -3.67 -27.41
C ARG A 7 -7.39 -3.73 -26.77
N GLY A 8 -7.83 -4.93 -26.36
CA GLY A 8 -9.12 -5.16 -25.70
C GLY A 8 -10.34 -4.84 -26.59
N ASN A 9 -10.20 -4.97 -27.90
CA ASN A 9 -11.20 -4.58 -28.90
C ASN A 9 -11.62 -5.71 -29.86
N ASP A 10 -11.40 -6.98 -29.47
CA ASP A 10 -11.96 -8.12 -30.19
C ASP A 10 -13.49 -7.98 -30.30
N SER A 11 -14.03 -8.18 -31.50
CA SER A 11 -15.45 -7.95 -31.76
C SER A 11 -16.37 -8.96 -31.09
N SER A 12 -15.87 -10.15 -30.76
CA SER A 12 -16.67 -11.26 -30.22
C SER A 12 -16.51 -11.40 -28.72
N ASN A 13 -15.30 -11.16 -28.20
CA ASN A 13 -14.95 -11.31 -26.78
C ASN A 13 -14.12 -10.10 -26.31
N PRO A 14 -14.66 -8.87 -26.37
CA PRO A 14 -13.92 -7.69 -25.93
C PRO A 14 -13.58 -7.81 -24.45
N GLY A 15 -12.32 -7.55 -24.13
CA GLY A 15 -11.87 -7.53 -22.74
C GLY A 15 -11.50 -8.88 -22.12
N ASP A 16 -11.49 -9.95 -22.91
CA ASP A 16 -10.96 -11.26 -22.49
C ASP A 16 -9.44 -11.33 -22.72
N TYR A 17 -8.68 -11.39 -21.63
CA TYR A 17 -7.21 -11.45 -21.65
C TYR A 17 -6.67 -12.67 -22.40
N SER A 18 -7.44 -13.76 -22.44
CA SER A 18 -7.05 -15.03 -23.06
C SER A 18 -7.35 -15.13 -24.56
N VAL A 19 -7.92 -14.07 -25.16
CA VAL A 19 -8.32 -14.05 -26.57
C VAL A 19 -7.29 -13.30 -27.41
N ALA A 20 -6.68 -13.99 -28.38
CA ALA A 20 -5.64 -13.43 -29.26
C ALA A 20 -6.05 -12.15 -29.99
N GLY A 21 -7.34 -12.02 -30.38
CA GLY A 21 -7.86 -10.82 -31.05
C GLY A 21 -7.75 -9.54 -30.21
N ASN A 22 -7.63 -9.65 -28.88
CA ASN A 22 -7.44 -8.51 -27.98
C ASN A 22 -5.98 -8.05 -27.89
N TRP A 23 -5.03 -8.70 -28.56
CA TRP A 23 -3.60 -8.38 -28.51
C TRP A 23 -3.08 -7.87 -29.85
N SER A 24 -1.93 -7.20 -29.85
CA SER A 24 -1.20 -6.85 -31.08
C SER A 24 -0.64 -8.05 -31.85
N GLY A 25 -0.72 -9.25 -31.26
CA GLY A 25 -0.23 -10.51 -31.81
C GLY A 25 -0.92 -11.70 -31.13
N ALA A 26 -0.13 -12.63 -30.60
CA ALA A 26 -0.66 -13.76 -29.81
C ALA A 26 -1.00 -13.32 -28.38
N VAL A 27 -1.74 -14.19 -27.67
CA VAL A 27 -1.89 -14.10 -26.21
C VAL A 27 -0.49 -14.21 -25.58
N PRO A 28 -0.16 -13.38 -24.57
CA PRO A 28 1.13 -13.46 -23.88
C PRO A 28 1.42 -14.87 -23.38
N VAL A 29 2.68 -15.30 -23.53
CA VAL A 29 3.20 -16.53 -22.94
C VAL A 29 4.35 -16.20 -21.98
N ALA A 30 4.95 -17.23 -21.40
CA ALA A 30 6.09 -17.05 -20.52
C ALA A 30 7.22 -16.27 -21.24
N ASP A 31 7.96 -15.47 -20.48
CA ASP A 31 9.04 -14.60 -20.96
C ASP A 31 8.60 -13.44 -21.87
N ASP A 32 7.31 -13.17 -22.05
CA ASP A 32 6.86 -12.01 -22.81
C ASP A 32 6.75 -10.75 -21.93
N THR A 33 6.92 -9.60 -22.57
CA THR A 33 6.65 -8.28 -21.99
C THR A 33 5.21 -7.89 -22.32
N VAL A 34 4.41 -7.62 -21.30
CA VAL A 34 3.03 -7.16 -21.46
C VAL A 34 2.94 -5.66 -21.22
N ILE A 35 2.35 -4.96 -22.18
CA ILE A 35 2.10 -3.53 -22.07
C ILE A 35 0.61 -3.26 -22.31
N ILE A 36 -0.01 -2.53 -21.39
CA ILE A 36 -1.37 -2.02 -21.49
C ILE A 36 -1.30 -0.53 -21.88
N PRO A 37 -1.43 -0.19 -23.17
CA PRO A 37 -1.22 1.18 -23.65
C PRO A 37 -2.43 2.09 -23.42
N ALA A 38 -2.21 3.39 -23.57
CA ALA A 38 -3.26 4.40 -23.56
C ALA A 38 -4.38 4.08 -24.56
N GLY A 39 -5.63 4.36 -24.18
CA GLY A 39 -6.80 4.18 -25.04
C GLY A 39 -7.22 2.74 -25.35
N SER A 40 -6.54 1.73 -24.77
CA SER A 40 -6.95 0.32 -24.89
C SER A 40 -8.19 -0.02 -24.05
N GLY A 41 -8.83 -1.16 -24.36
CA GLY A 41 -10.08 -1.61 -23.74
C GLY A 41 -9.96 -2.12 -22.30
N ASN A 42 -11.10 -2.41 -21.68
CA ASN A 42 -11.15 -3.03 -20.34
C ASN A 42 -10.57 -4.45 -20.37
N ILE A 43 -10.01 -4.93 -19.26
CA ILE A 43 -9.64 -6.33 -19.03
C ILE A 43 -10.61 -6.89 -17.97
N THR A 44 -11.63 -7.64 -18.39
CA THR A 44 -12.74 -8.09 -17.52
C THR A 44 -13.04 -9.59 -17.62
N ALA A 45 -12.38 -10.31 -18.52
CA ALA A 45 -12.50 -11.75 -18.67
C ALA A 45 -11.11 -12.37 -18.91
N GLY A 46 -11.01 -13.70 -18.83
CA GLY A 46 -9.73 -14.40 -18.92
C GLY A 46 -8.76 -14.05 -17.78
N LEU A 47 -9.28 -13.75 -16.58
CA LEU A 47 -8.52 -13.06 -15.55
C LEU A 47 -7.49 -13.93 -14.80
N ASN A 48 -7.55 -15.26 -14.91
CA ASN A 48 -6.56 -16.13 -14.29
C ASN A 48 -5.40 -16.41 -15.27
N GLN A 49 -4.27 -15.75 -15.06
CA GLN A 49 -3.03 -15.90 -15.83
C GLN A 49 -1.82 -16.20 -14.93
N ALA A 50 -2.06 -16.69 -13.71
CA ALA A 50 -1.01 -16.91 -12.71
C ALA A 50 0.05 -17.95 -13.12
N SER A 51 -0.30 -18.88 -14.01
CA SER A 51 0.63 -19.90 -14.51
C SER A 51 1.59 -19.42 -15.59
N ILE A 52 1.47 -18.17 -16.03
CA ILE A 52 2.31 -17.58 -17.07
C ILE A 52 3.25 -16.61 -16.37
N GLU A 53 4.55 -16.89 -16.39
CA GLU A 53 5.57 -16.02 -15.81
C GLU A 53 6.02 -14.98 -16.84
N LEU A 54 5.46 -13.77 -16.74
CA LEU A 54 5.81 -12.64 -17.60
C LEU A 54 7.19 -12.08 -17.26
N GLU A 55 7.89 -11.56 -18.26
CA GLU A 55 9.14 -10.81 -18.07
C GLU A 55 8.88 -9.39 -17.56
N GLU A 56 7.74 -8.80 -17.90
CA GLU A 56 7.37 -7.45 -17.48
C GLU A 56 5.86 -7.28 -17.60
N PHE A 57 5.28 -6.52 -16.68
CA PHE A 57 3.90 -6.06 -16.77
C PHE A 57 3.80 -4.55 -16.55
N THR A 58 3.42 -3.82 -17.60
CA THR A 58 3.37 -2.35 -17.57
C THR A 58 2.00 -1.84 -17.99
N VAL A 59 1.39 -0.99 -17.17
CA VAL A 59 0.19 -0.21 -17.52
C VAL A 59 0.59 1.25 -17.73
N GLN A 60 0.48 1.72 -18.98
CA GLN A 60 0.97 3.03 -19.37
C GLN A 60 0.02 4.15 -19.01
N GLU A 61 0.59 5.35 -18.88
CA GLU A 61 -0.16 6.59 -18.74
C GLU A 61 -1.19 6.75 -19.88
N GLY A 62 -2.40 7.18 -19.52
CA GLY A 62 -3.51 7.36 -20.46
C GLY A 62 -4.42 6.13 -20.58
N TYR A 63 -4.13 5.03 -19.88
CA TYR A 63 -5.08 3.93 -19.75
C TYR A 63 -6.28 4.35 -18.86
N THR A 64 -7.47 4.26 -19.43
CA THR A 64 -8.76 4.62 -18.78
C THR A 64 -9.69 3.42 -18.61
N GLY A 65 -9.31 2.26 -19.15
CA GLY A 65 -10.03 1.01 -18.99
C GLY A 65 -9.96 0.50 -17.55
N ARG A 66 -10.77 -0.52 -17.29
CA ARG A 66 -10.87 -1.21 -15.99
C ARG A 66 -10.12 -2.53 -16.06
N ILE A 67 -9.48 -2.93 -14.97
CA ILE A 67 -8.83 -4.25 -14.84
C ILE A 67 -9.49 -5.04 -13.73
N GLY A 68 -9.87 -6.28 -14.02
CA GLY A 68 -10.62 -7.15 -13.12
C GLY A 68 -12.07 -6.73 -12.97
N ILE A 69 -12.75 -7.36 -12.01
CA ILE A 69 -14.19 -7.17 -11.75
C ILE A 69 -14.36 -6.65 -10.33
N ARG A 70 -14.97 -5.46 -10.23
CA ARG A 70 -15.40 -4.88 -8.96
C ARG A 70 -16.49 -5.74 -8.32
N PRO A 71 -16.46 -5.98 -7.00
CA PRO A 71 -17.52 -6.71 -6.33
C PRO A 71 -18.88 -6.02 -6.51
N THR A 72 -19.90 -6.81 -6.85
CA THR A 72 -21.30 -6.43 -6.65
C THR A 72 -21.74 -6.87 -5.25
N SER A 73 -22.81 -6.29 -4.70
CA SER A 73 -23.29 -6.60 -3.33
C SER A 73 -23.26 -8.11 -3.02
N GLY A 74 -22.38 -8.51 -2.10
CA GLY A 74 -22.24 -9.90 -1.64
C GLY A 74 -21.26 -10.79 -2.41
N ALA A 75 -20.66 -10.31 -3.50
CA ALA A 75 -19.63 -11.05 -4.26
C ALA A 75 -18.22 -10.53 -3.91
N ALA A 76 -17.21 -11.40 -4.01
CA ALA A 76 -15.80 -11.00 -3.99
C ALA A 76 -15.41 -10.36 -5.34
N PRO A 77 -14.41 -9.46 -5.37
CA PRO A 77 -13.76 -9.05 -6.62
C PRO A 77 -13.17 -10.24 -7.37
N THR A 78 -13.03 -10.08 -8.68
CA THR A 78 -12.19 -10.97 -9.49
C THR A 78 -10.95 -10.19 -9.93
N TYR A 79 -9.78 -10.64 -9.49
CA TYR A 79 -8.50 -10.04 -9.83
C TYR A 79 -7.99 -10.56 -11.17
N LEU A 80 -7.31 -9.71 -11.94
CA LEU A 80 -6.36 -10.18 -12.95
C LEU A 80 -5.15 -10.77 -12.19
N GLN A 81 -5.07 -12.11 -12.18
CA GLN A 81 -3.99 -12.85 -11.54
C GLN A 81 -2.85 -13.04 -12.54
N LEU A 82 -1.65 -12.63 -12.16
CA LEU A 82 -0.46 -12.62 -13.02
C LEU A 82 0.69 -13.32 -12.31
N GLY A 83 1.38 -14.20 -13.04
CA GLY A 83 2.73 -14.60 -12.69
C GLY A 83 3.71 -13.61 -13.32
N ILE A 84 4.64 -13.09 -12.53
CA ILE A 84 5.70 -12.20 -13.00
C ILE A 84 7.00 -12.74 -12.44
N LYS A 85 8.02 -12.88 -13.31
CA LYS A 85 9.30 -13.45 -12.89
C LYS A 85 9.95 -12.63 -11.78
N THR A 86 10.72 -13.31 -10.94
CA THR A 86 11.52 -12.68 -9.89
C THR A 86 12.39 -11.53 -10.44
N ASN A 87 12.42 -10.41 -9.72
CA ASN A 87 13.13 -9.18 -10.08
C ASN A 87 12.68 -8.50 -11.39
N SER A 88 11.51 -8.86 -11.92
CA SER A 88 10.97 -8.22 -13.11
C SER A 88 10.12 -6.99 -12.78
N PRO A 89 10.09 -5.97 -13.66
CA PRO A 89 9.34 -4.76 -13.41
C PRO A 89 7.82 -4.98 -13.49
N CYS A 90 7.12 -4.41 -12.51
CA CYS A 90 5.67 -4.22 -12.55
C CYS A 90 5.34 -2.74 -12.32
N GLU A 91 4.96 -2.05 -13.40
CA GLU A 91 4.74 -0.60 -13.41
C GLU A 91 3.29 -0.25 -13.72
N LEU A 92 2.63 0.50 -12.83
CA LEU A 92 1.19 0.73 -12.88
C LEU A 92 0.86 2.22 -12.93
N THR A 93 0.28 2.66 -14.06
CA THR A 93 -0.34 3.99 -14.21
C THR A 93 -1.80 3.87 -14.61
N LEU A 94 -2.69 3.95 -13.62
CA LEU A 94 -4.11 3.67 -13.73
C LEU A 94 -4.95 4.94 -13.53
N SER A 95 -5.94 5.16 -14.40
CA SER A 95 -6.91 6.27 -14.26
C SER A 95 -8.31 5.82 -13.85
N ASN A 96 -8.53 4.51 -13.77
CA ASN A 96 -9.78 3.88 -13.33
C ASN A 96 -9.46 2.79 -12.30
N TYR A 97 -10.49 2.08 -11.81
CA TYR A 97 -10.27 1.00 -10.87
C TYR A 97 -9.55 -0.20 -11.50
N ALA A 98 -8.70 -0.85 -10.71
CA ALA A 98 -8.04 -2.09 -11.06
C ALA A 98 -8.02 -3.07 -9.87
N TYR A 99 -8.25 -4.34 -10.17
CA TYR A 99 -8.02 -5.48 -9.27
C TYR A 99 -6.92 -6.33 -9.88
N ILE A 100 -5.72 -6.23 -9.33
CA ILE A 100 -4.53 -6.96 -9.80
C ILE A 100 -4.01 -7.82 -8.66
N ASP A 101 -3.69 -9.06 -8.98
CA ASP A 101 -3.07 -10.03 -8.09
C ASP A 101 -1.77 -10.48 -8.76
N VAL A 102 -0.63 -10.18 -8.15
CA VAL A 102 0.68 -10.61 -8.66
C VAL A 102 1.10 -11.97 -8.07
N ASP A 103 0.16 -12.72 -7.51
CA ASP A 103 0.32 -14.09 -7.00
C ASP A 103 1.51 -14.22 -6.03
N ASN A 104 2.48 -15.09 -6.31
CA ASN A 104 3.70 -15.27 -5.53
C ASN A 104 4.94 -14.64 -6.18
N SER A 105 4.73 -13.65 -7.04
CA SER A 105 5.82 -12.98 -7.77
C SER A 105 6.72 -12.21 -6.82
N ASP A 106 8.00 -12.56 -6.80
CA ASP A 106 9.06 -11.93 -6.00
C ASP A 106 9.61 -10.68 -6.73
N ILE A 107 8.86 -9.58 -6.67
CA ILE A 107 9.06 -8.41 -7.53
C ILE A 107 8.90 -7.08 -6.79
N ASP A 108 9.43 -6.02 -7.39
CA ASP A 108 9.07 -4.65 -7.06
C ASP A 108 7.84 -4.20 -7.85
N VAL A 109 6.89 -3.58 -7.17
CA VAL A 109 5.69 -2.97 -7.77
C VAL A 109 5.76 -1.46 -7.62
N THR A 110 5.80 -0.75 -8.75
CA THR A 110 5.78 0.72 -8.79
C THR A 110 4.44 1.22 -9.29
N VAL A 111 3.70 1.91 -8.42
CA VAL A 111 2.44 2.57 -8.75
C VAL A 111 2.70 4.05 -8.96
N PHE A 112 2.89 4.46 -10.21
CA PHE A 112 3.07 5.88 -10.57
C PHE A 112 1.79 6.67 -10.31
N ARG A 113 0.64 6.09 -10.64
CA ARG A 113 -0.68 6.67 -10.37
C ARG A 113 -1.73 5.58 -10.26
N ALA A 114 -2.57 5.67 -9.25
CA ALA A 114 -3.85 4.96 -9.20
C ALA A 114 -5.02 5.95 -9.26
N ALA A 115 -6.20 5.47 -9.63
CA ALA A 115 -7.42 6.26 -9.50
C ALA A 115 -7.69 6.64 -8.03
N GLN A 116 -8.59 7.59 -7.83
CA GLN A 116 -9.12 7.85 -6.49
C GLN A 116 -10.05 6.71 -6.06
N GLY A 117 -10.08 6.43 -4.76
CA GLY A 117 -11.03 5.48 -4.20
C GLY A 117 -12.47 5.96 -4.35
N THR A 118 -13.41 5.03 -4.40
CA THR A 118 -14.85 5.34 -4.21
C THR A 118 -15.26 4.84 -2.83
N SER A 119 -16.48 5.13 -2.38
CA SER A 119 -16.93 4.69 -1.05
C SER A 119 -16.74 3.18 -0.90
N GLY A 120 -15.89 2.79 0.07
CA GLY A 120 -15.56 1.40 0.38
C GLY A 120 -14.51 0.74 -0.53
N ASP A 121 -13.81 1.49 -1.39
CA ASP A 121 -12.91 0.92 -2.41
C ASP A 121 -11.69 1.79 -2.72
N TYR A 122 -10.70 1.19 -3.36
CA TYR A 122 -9.45 1.85 -3.76
C TYR A 122 -9.33 1.91 -5.29
N GLY A 123 -8.53 2.84 -5.81
CA GLY A 123 -8.29 2.94 -7.25
C GLY A 123 -7.49 1.75 -7.79
N LEU A 124 -6.56 1.23 -6.98
CA LEU A 124 -5.90 -0.05 -7.22
C LEU A 124 -6.13 -0.94 -6.00
N CYS A 125 -6.64 -2.13 -6.24
CA CYS A 125 -6.73 -3.19 -5.26
C CYS A 125 -5.67 -4.23 -5.63
N LEU A 126 -4.64 -4.35 -4.81
CA LEU A 126 -3.47 -5.17 -5.08
C LEU A 126 -3.41 -6.37 -4.11
N LEU A 127 -3.14 -7.54 -4.68
CA LEU A 127 -2.74 -8.76 -3.97
C LEU A 127 -1.38 -9.23 -4.46
N GLY A 128 -0.70 -10.00 -3.62
CA GLY A 128 0.61 -10.58 -3.89
C GLY A 128 1.20 -11.09 -2.58
N SER A 129 1.91 -12.22 -2.60
CA SER A 129 2.44 -12.90 -1.41
C SER A 129 3.96 -12.82 -1.27
N ALA A 130 4.63 -12.11 -2.18
CA ALA A 130 6.08 -11.96 -2.19
C ALA A 130 6.52 -10.58 -2.75
N ILE A 131 5.73 -9.52 -2.59
CA ILE A 131 6.13 -8.21 -3.11
C ILE A 131 7.35 -7.72 -2.31
N GLN A 132 8.48 -7.46 -2.97
CA GLN A 132 9.67 -6.96 -2.30
C GLN A 132 9.46 -5.50 -1.89
N THR A 133 9.25 -4.62 -2.88
CA THR A 133 8.97 -3.21 -2.64
C THR A 133 7.64 -2.80 -3.28
N LEU A 134 6.76 -2.17 -2.50
CA LEU A 134 5.61 -1.44 -3.02
C LEU A 134 5.87 0.06 -2.96
N SER A 135 6.13 0.67 -4.12
CA SER A 135 6.32 2.13 -4.26
C SER A 135 5.06 2.80 -4.78
N VAL A 136 4.42 3.66 -3.98
CA VAL A 136 3.19 4.38 -4.41
C VAL A 136 3.46 5.87 -4.47
N HIS A 137 3.36 6.41 -5.69
CA HIS A 137 3.64 7.81 -5.99
C HIS A 137 2.38 8.68 -5.85
N GLN A 138 1.25 8.22 -6.39
CA GLN A 138 -0.01 8.96 -6.39
C GLN A 138 -1.22 8.03 -6.43
N GLY A 139 -2.34 8.47 -5.87
CA GLY A 139 -3.62 7.78 -5.98
C GLY A 139 -3.95 6.93 -4.76
N SER A 140 -4.99 6.11 -4.88
CA SER A 140 -5.52 5.31 -3.79
C SER A 140 -5.28 3.82 -4.04
N VAL A 141 -4.52 3.17 -3.15
CA VAL A 141 -4.13 1.75 -3.23
C VAL A 141 -4.62 1.00 -2.00
N GLY A 142 -5.22 -0.17 -2.20
CA GLY A 142 -5.57 -1.12 -1.15
C GLY A 142 -4.75 -2.40 -1.31
N LEU A 143 -3.80 -2.64 -0.41
CA LEU A 143 -3.01 -3.88 -0.36
C LEU A 143 -3.69 -4.88 0.57
N GLY A 144 -4.19 -5.99 0.03
CA GLY A 144 -4.92 -6.99 0.83
C GLY A 144 -6.10 -6.40 1.61
N TYR A 145 -6.71 -5.31 1.12
CA TYR A 145 -7.59 -4.47 1.93
C TYR A 145 -8.92 -5.14 2.32
N GLN A 146 -9.39 -6.11 1.53
CA GLN A 146 -10.64 -6.81 1.82
C GLN A 146 -10.43 -7.90 2.86
N ARG A 147 -11.47 -8.15 3.64
CA ARG A 147 -11.44 -9.19 4.66
C ARG A 147 -11.21 -10.57 4.02
N GLY A 148 -10.18 -11.26 4.51
CA GLY A 148 -9.81 -12.60 4.05
C GLY A 148 -8.78 -12.60 2.92
N ASN A 149 -8.48 -11.44 2.32
CA ASN A 149 -7.36 -11.34 1.40
C ASN A 149 -6.04 -11.35 2.17
N LEU A 150 -5.08 -12.10 1.66
CA LEU A 150 -3.70 -12.13 2.14
C LEU A 150 -2.84 -11.34 1.15
N ALA A 151 -1.93 -10.52 1.68
CA ALA A 151 -0.98 -9.80 0.84
C ALA A 151 0.30 -9.47 1.60
N ASP A 152 1.44 -9.91 1.12
CA ASP A 152 2.73 -9.71 1.79
C ASP A 152 3.59 -8.77 0.95
N CYS A 153 4.23 -7.84 1.66
CA CYS A 153 5.13 -6.85 1.10
C CYS A 153 6.29 -6.67 2.09
N ASP A 154 7.53 -6.63 1.64
CA ASP A 154 8.67 -6.47 2.55
C ASP A 154 8.93 -4.99 2.89
N ASP A 155 8.98 -4.11 1.88
CA ASP A 155 9.18 -2.67 2.05
C ASP A 155 8.09 -1.84 1.33
N ILE A 156 7.65 -0.77 1.97
CA ILE A 156 6.63 0.13 1.46
C ILE A 156 7.18 1.54 1.37
N GLN A 157 7.08 2.15 0.20
CA GLN A 157 7.54 3.52 -0.03
C GLN A 157 6.39 4.42 -0.47
N LEU A 158 6.09 5.44 0.33
CA LEU A 158 4.98 6.36 0.07
C LEU A 158 5.46 7.77 -0.22
N ARG A 159 4.92 8.36 -1.29
CA ARG A 159 5.17 9.75 -1.72
C ARG A 159 3.94 10.63 -1.49
N ALA A 160 4.13 11.94 -1.64
CA ALA A 160 3.05 12.91 -1.55
C ALA A 160 1.95 12.64 -2.60
N GLY A 161 0.69 12.64 -2.17
CA GLY A 161 -0.46 12.35 -3.04
C GLY A 161 -0.86 10.86 -3.11
N ALA A 162 -0.11 9.97 -2.45
CA ALA A 162 -0.48 8.58 -2.27
C ALA A 162 -1.36 8.38 -1.02
N LEU A 163 -2.34 7.48 -1.14
CA LEU A 163 -3.08 6.86 -0.05
C LEU A 163 -2.90 5.36 -0.20
N LEU A 164 -2.35 4.71 0.82
CA LEU A 164 -2.26 3.26 0.91
C LEU A 164 -3.04 2.78 2.12
N TYR A 165 -3.96 1.86 1.92
CA TYR A 165 -4.58 1.08 2.99
C TYR A 165 -4.07 -0.36 2.93
N ARG A 166 -3.61 -0.86 4.07
CA ARG A 166 -3.21 -2.26 4.24
C ARG A 166 -4.23 -2.97 5.12
N GLY A 167 -4.79 -4.05 4.59
CA GLY A 167 -5.75 -4.87 5.34
C GLY A 167 -5.09 -5.71 6.43
N ALA A 168 -5.91 -6.21 7.36
CA ALA A 168 -5.46 -7.02 8.49
C ALA A 168 -4.84 -8.39 8.11
N GLY A 169 -5.04 -8.83 6.86
CA GLY A 169 -4.40 -10.02 6.32
C GLY A 169 -3.05 -9.77 5.67
N ALA A 170 -2.55 -8.52 5.71
CA ALA A 170 -1.25 -8.21 5.12
C ALA A 170 -0.10 -8.59 6.07
N GLY A 171 0.93 -9.27 5.56
CA GLY A 171 2.09 -9.69 6.35
C GLY A 171 2.99 -8.55 6.83
N ASN A 172 3.98 -8.87 7.66
CA ASN A 172 4.86 -7.85 8.26
C ASN A 172 5.71 -7.14 7.21
N SER A 173 5.69 -5.81 7.18
CA SER A 173 6.55 -4.99 6.31
C SER A 173 7.33 -3.95 7.10
N ALA A 174 8.37 -3.41 6.49
CA ALA A 174 8.86 -2.07 6.76
C ALA A 174 8.07 -1.03 5.94
N ALA A 175 8.03 0.20 6.41
CA ALA A 175 7.41 1.31 5.68
C ALA A 175 8.22 2.60 5.83
N THR A 176 8.47 3.27 4.71
CA THR A 176 9.07 4.59 4.63
C THR A 176 8.08 5.59 4.03
N ILE A 177 7.62 6.54 4.85
CA ILE A 177 6.64 7.56 4.47
C ILE A 177 7.36 8.89 4.24
N MET A 178 7.56 9.22 2.97
CA MET A 178 8.12 10.50 2.52
C MET A 178 7.02 11.53 2.19
N GLY A 179 5.76 11.09 2.22
CA GLY A 179 4.55 11.89 2.06
C GLY A 179 3.32 10.98 1.99
N GLY A 180 2.15 11.55 1.70
CA GLY A 180 0.93 10.77 1.51
C GLY A 180 0.33 10.27 2.84
N THR A 181 -0.43 9.19 2.78
CA THR A 181 -1.09 8.57 3.94
C THR A 181 -1.01 7.05 3.87
N LEU A 182 -0.48 6.44 4.93
CA LEU A 182 -0.57 5.01 5.20
C LEU A 182 -1.63 4.76 6.27
N ILE A 183 -2.64 3.96 5.96
CA ILE A 183 -3.56 3.38 6.93
C ILE A 183 -3.23 1.90 7.04
N ASP A 184 -2.82 1.46 8.22
CA ASP A 184 -2.37 0.08 8.43
C ASP A 184 -3.25 -0.65 9.44
N ALA A 185 -3.76 -1.81 9.02
CA ALA A 185 -4.46 -2.78 9.85
C ALA A 185 -3.71 -4.12 9.97
N GLY A 186 -2.67 -4.34 9.15
CA GLY A 186 -1.93 -5.62 9.08
C GLY A 186 -0.76 -5.71 10.04
N GLY A 187 -0.15 -4.57 10.36
CA GLY A 187 1.01 -4.49 11.24
C GLY A 187 2.30 -4.25 10.48
N ILE A 188 3.21 -3.53 11.13
CA ILE A 188 4.49 -3.09 10.57
C ILE A 188 5.60 -3.35 11.59
N SER A 189 6.72 -3.90 11.12
CA SER A 189 7.91 -4.09 11.94
C SER A 189 8.60 -2.75 12.21
N GLN A 190 8.79 -1.94 11.16
CA GLN A 190 9.44 -0.65 11.25
C GLN A 190 8.73 0.38 10.36
N CYS A 191 8.35 1.52 10.92
CA CYS A 191 7.76 2.63 10.18
C CYS A 191 8.62 3.89 10.36
N ASP A 192 9.22 4.38 9.28
CA ASP A 192 9.99 5.61 9.21
C ASP A 192 9.16 6.72 8.55
N ILE A 193 8.90 7.81 9.27
CA ILE A 193 8.05 8.90 8.81
C ILE A 193 8.86 10.18 8.72
N TYR A 194 9.08 10.63 7.50
CA TYR A 194 9.74 11.91 7.20
C TYR A 194 8.71 13.01 6.91
N SER A 195 7.55 12.65 6.35
CA SER A 195 6.41 13.54 6.11
C SER A 195 5.13 12.71 5.94
N GLY A 196 3.99 13.36 5.73
CA GLY A 196 2.71 12.68 5.52
C GLY A 196 2.06 12.16 6.81
N VAL A 197 1.26 11.10 6.67
CA VAL A 197 0.46 10.54 7.76
C VAL A 197 0.62 9.02 7.85
N PHE A 198 0.95 8.53 9.03
CA PHE A 198 0.76 7.12 9.39
C PHE A 198 -0.46 7.00 10.30
N LYS A 199 -1.32 6.01 10.03
CA LYS A 199 -2.50 5.72 10.84
C LYS A 199 -2.61 4.22 11.11
N ALA A 200 -2.30 3.80 12.32
CA ALA A 200 -2.57 2.44 12.78
C ALA A 200 -4.05 2.31 13.14
N VAL A 201 -4.72 1.27 12.65
CA VAL A 201 -6.12 0.92 12.95
C VAL A 201 -6.22 -0.56 13.31
N GLU A 202 -7.35 -0.99 13.86
CA GLU A 202 -7.61 -2.40 14.19
C GLU A 202 -6.46 -3.06 14.98
N THR A 203 -6.12 -4.30 14.68
CA THR A 203 -5.00 -5.03 15.29
C THR A 203 -3.74 -4.78 14.47
N CYS A 204 -3.17 -3.59 14.58
CA CYS A 204 -1.93 -3.20 13.91
C CYS A 204 -0.75 -3.30 14.91
N PRO A 205 -0.08 -4.46 15.06
CA PRO A 205 1.15 -4.54 15.83
C PRO A 205 2.22 -3.64 15.21
N LEU A 206 2.96 -2.92 16.05
CA LEU A 206 4.00 -2.01 15.60
C LEU A 206 5.25 -2.17 16.44
N THR A 207 6.34 -2.66 15.86
CA THR A 207 7.57 -2.87 16.66
C THR A 207 8.30 -1.54 16.83
N THR A 208 8.64 -0.85 15.75
CA THR A 208 9.35 0.44 15.82
C THR A 208 8.69 1.50 14.96
N LEU A 209 8.44 2.67 15.56
CA LEU A 209 7.94 3.85 14.89
C LEU A 209 8.97 4.99 15.03
N ASN A 210 9.54 5.43 13.93
CA ASN A 210 10.45 6.56 13.87
C ASN A 210 9.76 7.76 13.23
N CYS A 211 9.55 8.81 14.03
CA CYS A 211 8.88 10.02 13.63
C CYS A 211 9.90 11.16 13.48
N TYR A 212 10.40 11.36 12.26
CA TYR A 212 11.28 12.48 11.89
C TYR A 212 10.49 13.70 11.37
N GLY A 213 9.23 13.50 10.99
CA GLY A 213 8.29 14.55 10.60
C GLY A 213 6.87 13.99 10.50
N GLY A 214 5.96 14.76 9.88
CA GLY A 214 4.60 14.30 9.61
C GLY A 214 3.76 14.02 10.86
N ARG A 215 2.74 13.16 10.70
CA ARG A 215 1.80 12.82 11.78
C ARG A 215 1.59 11.32 11.90
N SER A 216 1.82 10.79 13.08
CA SER A 216 1.50 9.42 13.46
C SER A 216 0.23 9.41 14.30
N ILE A 217 -0.80 8.73 13.83
CA ILE A 217 -2.06 8.52 14.54
C ILE A 217 -2.13 7.06 14.92
N LEU A 218 -2.03 6.78 16.20
CA LEU A 218 -2.15 5.41 16.68
C LEU A 218 -3.60 5.23 17.16
N ASN A 219 -4.39 4.42 16.45
CA ASN A 219 -5.78 4.06 16.79
C ASN A 219 -5.98 2.54 16.84
N ASN A 220 -4.90 1.79 17.03
CA ASN A 220 -4.90 0.35 17.17
C ASN A 220 -5.59 -0.12 18.47
N VAL A 221 -6.09 -1.35 18.48
CA VAL A 221 -6.82 -1.95 19.61
C VAL A 221 -5.89 -2.30 20.77
N ALA A 222 -6.45 -2.43 21.98
CA ALA A 222 -5.69 -2.81 23.17
C ALA A 222 -4.91 -4.11 22.95
N GLY A 223 -3.67 -4.17 23.43
CA GLY A 223 -2.81 -5.35 23.33
C GLY A 223 -2.05 -5.51 22.01
N SER A 224 -2.35 -4.73 20.96
CA SER A 224 -1.56 -4.70 19.71
C SER A 224 -0.28 -3.86 19.85
N GLY A 225 0.48 -4.13 20.91
CA GLY A 225 1.51 -3.25 21.50
C GLY A 225 2.40 -2.52 20.49
N VAL A 226 2.60 -1.23 20.75
CA VAL A 226 3.62 -0.43 20.08
C VAL A 226 4.88 -0.56 20.94
N THR A 227 5.92 -1.22 20.43
CA THR A 227 7.09 -1.50 21.27
C THR A 227 7.92 -0.23 21.47
N THR A 228 8.41 0.37 20.39
CA THR A 228 9.27 1.56 20.47
C THR A 228 8.73 2.68 19.60
N VAL A 229 8.63 3.88 20.16
CA VAL A 229 8.41 5.13 19.42
C VAL A 229 9.59 6.05 19.63
N ASN A 230 10.14 6.54 18.52
CA ASN A 230 11.21 7.53 18.48
C ASN A 230 10.65 8.82 17.90
N LEU A 231 10.33 9.80 18.75
CA LEU A 231 9.84 11.11 18.31
C LEU A 231 11.01 12.09 18.22
N LYS A 232 11.54 12.25 16.99
CA LYS A 232 12.85 12.83 16.72
C LYS A 232 12.83 14.13 15.91
N GLY A 233 11.67 14.55 15.39
CA GLY A 233 11.55 15.70 14.50
C GLY A 233 10.70 16.83 15.08
N ALA A 234 11.14 18.08 14.95
CA ALA A 234 10.42 19.26 15.46
C ALA A 234 9.02 19.39 14.82
N ASN A 235 8.88 18.94 13.58
CA ASN A 235 7.64 18.91 12.83
C ASN A 235 6.89 17.57 12.93
N ALA A 236 7.38 16.63 13.75
CA ALA A 236 6.73 15.35 13.96
C ALA A 236 5.61 15.48 15.00
N THR A 237 4.48 14.81 14.76
CA THR A 237 3.37 14.72 15.72
C THR A 237 3.03 13.26 16.00
N LEU A 238 3.06 12.86 17.27
CA LEU A 238 2.46 11.62 17.73
C LEU A 238 1.09 11.92 18.37
N ASP A 239 0.03 11.45 17.74
CA ASP A 239 -1.35 11.65 18.16
C ASP A 239 -1.98 10.37 18.71
N LEU A 240 -2.21 10.38 20.01
CA LEU A 240 -2.84 9.30 20.76
C LEU A 240 -4.28 9.65 21.19
N SER A 241 -4.82 10.78 20.70
CA SER A 241 -6.11 11.35 21.13
C SER A 241 -7.34 10.82 20.40
N GLN A 242 -7.14 10.17 19.26
CA GLN A 242 -8.24 9.76 18.39
C GLN A 242 -8.89 8.41 18.76
N SER A 243 -8.53 7.82 19.90
CA SER A 243 -9.14 6.60 20.42
C SER A 243 -9.22 6.63 21.95
N GLY A 244 -10.37 6.19 22.48
CA GLY A 244 -10.56 5.95 23.91
C GLY A 244 -10.08 4.57 24.38
N ILE A 245 -9.58 3.73 23.47
CA ILE A 245 -9.11 2.38 23.78
C ILE A 245 -7.79 2.46 24.56
N PRO A 246 -7.62 1.69 25.66
CA PRO A 246 -6.37 1.62 26.39
C PRO A 246 -5.22 1.07 25.55
N ARG A 247 -4.05 1.70 25.62
CA ARG A 247 -2.88 1.33 24.82
C ARG A 247 -1.59 1.46 25.59
N THR A 248 -0.62 0.62 25.24
CA THR A 248 0.71 0.63 25.83
C THR A 248 1.76 0.92 24.76
N ILE A 249 2.54 1.96 25.00
CA ILE A 249 3.83 2.17 24.34
C ILE A 249 4.89 1.68 25.33
N VAL A 250 5.68 0.67 24.95
CA VAL A 250 6.69 0.12 25.88
C VAL A 250 7.81 1.14 26.09
N THR A 251 8.34 1.71 25.02
CA THR A 251 9.39 2.73 25.08
C THR A 251 9.04 3.91 24.19
N LEU A 252 9.03 5.12 24.76
CA LEU A 252 8.99 6.37 24.02
C LEU A 252 10.28 7.14 24.26
N ASN A 253 11.09 7.28 23.21
CA ASN A 253 12.24 8.17 23.15
C ASN A 253 11.78 9.50 22.56
N TYR A 254 11.72 10.53 23.40
CA TYR A 254 11.24 11.86 23.06
C TYR A 254 12.42 12.84 22.97
N ASP A 255 12.73 13.28 21.74
CA ASP A 255 13.76 14.27 21.47
C ASP A 255 13.15 15.64 21.10
N GLU A 256 12.18 15.67 20.19
CA GLU A 256 11.49 16.90 19.81
C GLU A 256 10.12 16.60 19.18
N GLY A 257 9.35 17.64 18.83
CA GLY A 257 8.02 17.50 18.20
C GLY A 257 6.86 17.50 19.17
N ARG A 258 5.67 17.08 18.70
CA ARG A 258 4.41 17.20 19.44
C ARG A 258 3.87 15.83 19.86
N LEU A 259 3.75 15.63 21.17
CA LEU A 259 3.04 14.49 21.75
C LEU A 259 1.63 14.91 22.19
N ILE A 260 0.60 14.26 21.65
CA ILE A 260 -0.80 14.43 22.08
C ILE A 260 -1.23 13.14 22.77
N LYS A 261 -1.29 13.15 24.09
CA LYS A 261 -1.58 11.97 24.92
C LYS A 261 -3.02 11.96 25.45
N THR A 262 -3.58 10.77 25.64
CA THR A 262 -4.83 10.55 26.39
C THR A 262 -4.59 9.89 27.75
N PRO A 263 -5.55 10.00 28.68
CA PRO A 263 -5.53 9.23 29.92
C PRO A 263 -5.49 7.71 29.71
N ALA A 264 -6.09 7.22 28.62
CA ALA A 264 -6.11 5.79 28.27
C ALA A 264 -4.76 5.23 27.77
N THR A 265 -3.78 6.10 27.50
CA THR A 265 -2.45 5.65 27.05
C THR A 265 -1.48 5.48 28.21
N THR A 266 -0.88 4.31 28.32
CA THR A 266 0.25 3.98 29.20
C THR A 266 1.56 4.05 28.40
N ILE A 267 2.58 4.67 28.98
CA ILE A 267 3.94 4.66 28.47
C ILE A 267 4.81 4.04 29.58
N THR A 268 5.44 2.91 29.31
CA THR A 268 6.20 2.17 30.35
C THR A 268 7.56 2.83 30.59
N ASN A 269 8.32 3.09 29.53
CA ASN A 269 9.60 3.79 29.59
C ASN A 269 9.49 5.11 28.82
N PHE A 270 9.62 6.24 29.52
CA PHE A 270 9.61 7.57 28.91
C PHE A 270 11.00 8.19 29.03
N ASN A 271 11.74 8.17 27.93
CA ASN A 271 13.09 8.71 27.84
C ASN A 271 13.03 10.08 27.17
N ILE A 272 13.63 11.08 27.80
CA ILE A 272 13.71 12.44 27.28
C ILE A 272 15.20 12.73 27.03
N SER A 273 15.58 13.17 25.83
CA SER A 273 16.96 13.61 25.62
C SER A 273 17.23 14.97 26.28
N SER A 274 18.50 15.23 26.62
CA SER A 274 18.92 16.50 27.20
C SER A 274 18.60 17.70 26.30
N LEU A 275 18.59 17.53 24.98
CA LEU A 275 18.21 18.56 24.01
C LEU A 275 16.73 18.99 24.17
N ALA A 276 15.83 18.06 24.48
CA ALA A 276 14.41 18.34 24.71
C ALA A 276 14.18 19.14 26.02
N PHE A 277 15.00 18.87 27.04
CA PHE A 277 14.91 19.51 28.34
C PHE A 277 15.22 21.01 28.26
N ASP A 278 16.24 21.39 27.49
CA ASP A 278 16.65 22.80 27.33
C ASP A 278 15.58 23.65 26.62
N MET A 279 14.82 23.08 25.68
CA MET A 279 13.71 23.80 25.01
C MET A 279 12.49 24.01 25.91
N SER A 280 12.20 23.07 26.81
CA SER A 280 11.11 23.21 27.77
C SER A 280 11.34 24.36 28.75
N CYS A 281 12.61 24.65 29.07
CA CYS A 281 12.98 25.74 29.98
C CYS A 281 12.91 27.13 29.32
N ALA A 282 12.94 27.21 27.99
CA ALA A 282 12.78 28.45 27.22
C ALA A 282 11.31 28.83 26.95
N THR A 283 10.38 27.85 27.02
CA THR A 283 8.95 28.04 26.71
C THR A 283 8.06 28.10 27.97
N LEU A 284 8.67 28.04 29.16
CA LEU A 284 8.02 28.17 30.48
C LEU A 284 8.50 29.42 31.24
N ARG A 285 8.57 30.57 30.56
CA ARG A 285 8.66 31.90 31.18
C ARG A 285 7.50 32.77 30.75
#